data_AF-A0A956EAS1-F1
#
_entry.id   AF-A0A956EAS1-F1
#
_cell.length_a   1.000
_cell.length_b   1.000
_cell.length_c   1.000
_cell.angle_alpha   90.00
_cell.angle_beta   90.00
_cell.angle_gamma   90.00
#
_symmetry.space_group_name_H-M   'P 1'
#
loop_
_entity.id
_entity.type
_entity.pdbx_description
1 polymer ?
#
loop_
_entity_poly.entity_id
_entity_poly.type
_entity_poly.pdbx_seq_one_letter_code
_entity_poly.pdbx_strand_id
1 'polypeptide(L)'
;PGAHPELLSECALDESEVQLVNRAQSNSVREVLDSAASDHFAPVLYALLQLGVLESLAPARHSEQPSSPEVDRLDDEAMRERVVARRRLVDEADYFTLLGLTRDATAYDIRRAYLELRREFEPNHLLTARIADLADDVQLIVEVLDEAYDVLRDDVRRERYRRAIQATPA
;
A
#
# COMPACT_ATOMS: atom_id res chain seq x y z
N PRO A 1 -6.98 -4.69 -26.36
CA PRO A 1 -5.82 -5.48 -26.83
C PRO A 1 -4.58 -4.59 -26.74
N GLY A 2 -3.41 -5.14 -26.42
CA GLY A 2 -2.17 -4.35 -26.31
C GLY A 2 -1.44 -4.15 -27.64
N ALA A 3 -0.19 -3.69 -27.57
CA ALA A 3 0.65 -3.42 -28.74
C ALA A 3 1.13 -4.67 -29.49
N HIS A 4 1.14 -5.83 -28.81
CA HIS A 4 1.67 -7.10 -29.32
C HIS A 4 0.70 -8.28 -29.10
N PRO A 5 -0.55 -8.21 -29.59
CA PRO A 5 -1.55 -9.26 -29.37
C PRO A 5 -1.16 -10.60 -30.01
N GLU A 6 -0.30 -10.58 -31.03
CA GLU A 6 0.22 -11.77 -31.72
C GLU A 6 1.02 -12.70 -30.80
N LEU A 7 1.66 -12.18 -29.74
CA LEU A 7 2.49 -12.97 -28.83
C LEU A 7 1.65 -13.90 -27.94
N LEU A 8 0.32 -13.73 -27.89
CA LEU A 8 -0.56 -14.59 -27.11
C LEU A 8 -0.44 -16.06 -27.51
N SER A 9 -0.30 -16.36 -28.81
CA SER A 9 -0.12 -17.74 -29.29
C SER A 9 1.21 -18.37 -28.88
N GLU A 10 2.17 -17.57 -28.42
CA GLU A 10 3.49 -18.02 -27.98
C GLU A 10 3.59 -18.20 -26.46
N CYS A 11 2.57 -17.78 -25.70
CA CYS A 11 2.58 -17.76 -24.23
C CYS A 11 2.33 -19.11 -23.55
N ALA A 12 2.26 -20.21 -24.31
CA ALA A 12 2.03 -21.58 -23.81
C ALA A 12 0.86 -21.73 -22.83
N LEU A 13 -0.18 -20.90 -22.99
CA LEU A 13 -1.39 -20.91 -22.17
C LEU A 13 -2.31 -22.07 -22.56
N ASP A 14 -3.04 -22.61 -21.58
CA ASP A 14 -4.08 -23.59 -21.85
C ASP A 14 -5.36 -22.94 -22.41
N GLU A 15 -6.31 -23.78 -22.88
CA GLU A 15 -7.54 -23.29 -23.51
C GLU A 15 -8.40 -22.44 -22.56
N SER A 16 -8.38 -22.74 -21.26
CA SER A 16 -9.13 -21.99 -20.26
C SER A 16 -8.53 -20.62 -20.00
N GLU A 17 -7.20 -20.53 -19.95
CA GLU A 17 -6.44 -19.29 -19.79
C GLU A 17 -6.59 -18.38 -21.02
N VAL A 18 -6.53 -18.95 -22.23
CA VAL A 18 -6.78 -18.19 -23.47
C VAL A 18 -8.20 -17.62 -23.49
N GLN A 19 -9.20 -18.38 -23.02
CA GLN A 19 -10.57 -17.86 -22.90
C GLN A 19 -10.68 -16.73 -21.88
N LEU A 20 -9.98 -16.82 -20.74
CA LEU A 20 -9.93 -15.74 -19.74
C LEU A 20 -9.27 -14.48 -20.30
N VAL A 21 -8.18 -14.60 -21.05
CA VAL A 21 -7.51 -13.47 -21.73
C VAL A 21 -8.42 -12.81 -22.77
N ASN A 22 -9.15 -13.60 -23.55
CA ASN A 22 -10.11 -13.06 -24.52
C ASN A 22 -11.27 -12.32 -23.83
N ARG A 23 -11.72 -12.83 -22.67
CA ARG A 23 -12.73 -12.17 -21.84
C ARG A 23 -12.23 -10.89 -21.16
N ALA A 24 -10.93 -10.78 -20.89
CA ALA A 24 -10.34 -9.59 -20.27
C ALA A 24 -10.48 -8.32 -21.12
N GLN A 25 -10.76 -8.43 -22.42
CA GLN A 25 -11.01 -7.28 -23.29
C GLN A 25 -12.28 -6.50 -22.91
N SER A 26 -13.23 -7.14 -22.22
CA SER A 26 -14.55 -6.58 -21.89
C SER A 26 -14.88 -6.60 -20.40
N ASN A 27 -13.96 -7.06 -19.55
CA ASN A 27 -14.18 -7.21 -18.10
C ASN A 27 -13.06 -6.52 -17.33
N SER A 28 -13.35 -6.12 -16.10
CA SER A 28 -12.35 -5.60 -15.18
C SER A 28 -11.35 -6.69 -14.75
N VAL A 29 -10.15 -6.28 -14.35
CA VAL A 29 -9.13 -7.21 -13.81
C VAL A 29 -9.68 -8.03 -12.64
N ARG A 30 -10.52 -7.42 -11.78
CA ARG A 30 -11.16 -8.12 -10.66
C ARG A 30 -12.09 -9.24 -11.14
N GLU A 31 -13.01 -8.94 -12.06
CA GLU A 31 -13.96 -9.94 -12.58
C GLU A 31 -13.24 -11.10 -13.30
N VAL A 32 -12.14 -10.80 -14.00
CA VAL A 32 -11.33 -11.81 -14.67
C VAL A 32 -10.64 -12.73 -13.65
N LEU A 33 -10.09 -12.16 -12.56
CA LEU A 33 -9.47 -12.94 -11.49
C LEU A 33 -10.49 -13.75 -10.69
N ASP A 34 -11.66 -13.20 -10.40
CA ASP A 34 -12.76 -13.92 -9.71
C ASP A 34 -13.30 -15.07 -10.57
N SER A 35 -13.23 -14.93 -11.90
CA SER A 35 -13.61 -15.98 -12.85
C SER A 35 -12.51 -17.03 -13.07
N ALA A 36 -11.27 -16.72 -12.69
CA ALA A 36 -10.18 -17.67 -12.78
C ALA A 36 -10.31 -18.69 -11.64
N ALA A 37 -10.32 -19.98 -12.00
CA ALA A 37 -10.39 -21.05 -11.01
C ALA A 37 -9.08 -21.22 -10.20
N SER A 38 -8.02 -20.48 -10.55
CA SER A 38 -6.68 -20.61 -9.98
C SER A 38 -6.05 -19.26 -9.60
N ASP A 39 -5.40 -19.23 -8.44
CA ASP A 39 -4.64 -18.07 -7.95
C ASP A 39 -3.41 -17.73 -8.81
N HIS A 40 -3.00 -18.66 -9.69
CA HIS A 40 -1.85 -18.50 -10.58
C HIS A 40 -2.15 -17.65 -11.81
N PHE A 41 -3.40 -17.27 -12.05
CA PHE A 41 -3.74 -16.46 -13.21
C PHE A 41 -3.33 -14.98 -13.07
N ALA A 42 -3.19 -14.48 -11.83
CA ALA A 42 -2.72 -13.11 -11.58
C ALA A 42 -1.31 -12.82 -12.13
N PRO A 43 -0.27 -13.64 -11.86
CA PRO A 43 1.04 -13.42 -12.48
C PRO A 43 1.04 -13.63 -14.00
N VAL A 44 0.15 -14.47 -14.55
CA VAL A 44 -0.02 -14.62 -16.00
C VAL A 44 -0.54 -13.32 -16.62
N LEU A 45 -1.60 -12.72 -16.07
CA LEU A 45 -2.11 -11.42 -16.51
C LEU A 45 -1.04 -10.33 -16.45
N TYR A 46 -0.24 -10.31 -15.38
CA TYR A 46 0.88 -9.37 -15.25
C TYR A 46 1.94 -9.59 -16.35
N ALA A 47 2.32 -10.84 -16.62
CA ALA A 47 3.27 -11.15 -17.69
C ALA A 47 2.74 -10.70 -19.07
N LEU A 48 1.46 -10.91 -19.36
CA LEU A 48 0.84 -10.49 -20.62
C LEU A 48 0.77 -8.97 -20.79
N LEU A 49 0.63 -8.22 -19.69
CA LEU A 49 0.76 -6.75 -19.71
C LEU A 49 2.19 -6.32 -20.02
N GLN A 50 3.19 -6.94 -19.40
CA GLN A 50 4.61 -6.64 -19.64
C GLN A 50 5.04 -6.99 -21.07
N LEU A 51 4.48 -8.06 -21.64
CA LEU A 51 4.70 -8.46 -23.02
C LEU A 51 3.93 -7.59 -24.03
N GLY A 52 3.06 -6.69 -23.57
CA GLY A 52 2.22 -5.86 -24.43
C GLY A 52 1.14 -6.63 -25.17
N VAL A 53 0.88 -7.89 -24.81
CA VAL A 53 -0.26 -8.69 -25.33
C VAL A 53 -1.57 -8.06 -24.87
N LEU A 54 -1.60 -7.66 -23.61
CA LEU A 54 -2.67 -6.88 -23.01
C LEU A 54 -2.17 -5.47 -22.74
N GLU A 55 -3.10 -4.52 -22.76
CA GLU A 55 -2.87 -3.17 -22.27
C GLU A 55 -3.93 -2.90 -21.20
N SER A 56 -3.50 -2.33 -20.08
CA SER A 56 -4.44 -1.83 -19.10
C SER A 56 -4.99 -0.52 -19.61
N LEU A 57 -6.25 -0.55 -20.01
CA LEU A 57 -7.03 0.67 -20.03
C LEU A 57 -7.16 1.08 -18.57
N ALA A 58 -6.51 2.19 -18.19
CA ALA A 58 -6.83 2.86 -16.95
C ALA A 58 -8.36 2.88 -16.88
N PRO A 59 -8.97 2.40 -15.79
CA PRO A 59 -10.42 2.38 -15.72
C PRO A 59 -10.87 3.78 -16.11
N ALA A 60 -11.77 3.91 -17.10
CA ALA A 60 -12.67 5.05 -17.08
C ALA A 60 -13.19 5.00 -15.65
N ARG A 61 -12.70 5.95 -14.84
CA ARG A 61 -12.45 5.83 -13.40
C ARG A 61 -13.39 4.80 -12.80
N HIS A 62 -12.86 3.87 -11.99
CA HIS A 62 -13.72 3.13 -11.07
C HIS A 62 -14.80 4.10 -10.66
N SER A 63 -16.06 3.73 -10.86
CA SER A 63 -17.15 4.50 -10.30
C SER A 63 -17.04 4.39 -8.77
N GLU A 64 -16.01 5.01 -8.16
CA GLU A 64 -16.23 6.20 -7.35
C GLU A 64 -17.43 6.89 -8.00
N GLN A 65 -18.61 6.64 -7.46
CA GLN A 65 -19.67 7.63 -7.56
C GLN A 65 -18.98 8.98 -7.45
N PRO A 66 -19.22 9.93 -8.37
CA PRO A 66 -18.53 11.22 -8.31
C PRO A 66 -18.69 11.74 -6.89
N SER A 67 -17.61 11.61 -6.11
CA SER A 67 -17.55 12.16 -4.77
C SER A 67 -17.70 13.63 -5.03
N SER A 68 -18.66 14.24 -4.33
CA SER A 68 -18.81 15.68 -4.43
C SER A 68 -17.43 16.30 -4.19
N PRO A 69 -17.04 17.36 -4.89
CA PRO A 69 -15.78 18.06 -4.62
C PRO A 69 -15.65 18.53 -3.15
N GLU A 70 -16.73 18.51 -2.37
CA GLU A 70 -16.70 18.68 -0.91
C GLU A 70 -16.21 17.44 -0.13
N VAL A 71 -16.52 16.23 -0.58
CA VAL A 71 -16.07 14.97 0.03
C VAL A 71 -14.57 14.79 -0.21
N ASP A 72 -14.09 14.97 -1.44
CA ASP A 72 -12.65 14.91 -1.76
C ASP A 72 -11.85 15.95 -0.95
N ARG A 73 -12.42 17.15 -0.75
CA ARG A 73 -11.78 18.20 0.07
C ARG A 73 -11.73 17.83 1.55
N LEU A 74 -12.75 17.15 2.07
CA LEU A 74 -12.79 16.69 3.46
C LEU A 74 -11.79 15.55 3.68
N ASP A 75 -11.70 14.62 2.73
CA ASP A 75 -10.75 13.50 2.76
C ASP A 75 -9.30 14.00 2.68
N ASP A 76 -9.03 14.99 1.80
CA ASP A 76 -7.73 15.66 1.73
C ASP A 76 -7.35 16.30 3.07
N GLU A 77 -8.27 17.04 3.69
CA GLU A 77 -7.99 17.73 4.94
C GLU A 77 -7.77 16.77 6.10
N ALA A 78 -8.59 15.71 6.18
CA ALA A 78 -8.39 14.64 7.15
C ALA A 78 -7.02 13.96 6.97
N MET A 79 -6.57 13.76 5.73
CA MET A 79 -5.24 13.24 5.46
C MET A 79 -4.15 14.22 5.92
N ARG A 80 -4.29 15.52 5.60
CA ARG A 80 -3.34 16.54 6.07
C ARG A 80 -3.22 16.56 7.60
N GLU A 81 -4.35 16.58 8.30
CA GLU A 81 -4.38 16.56 9.76
C GLU A 81 -3.67 15.32 10.33
N ARG A 82 -3.88 14.14 9.71
CA ARG A 82 -3.19 12.90 10.10
C ARG A 82 -1.68 12.97 9.87
N VAL A 83 -1.23 13.47 8.73
CA VAL A 83 0.20 13.65 8.44
C VAL A 83 0.82 14.61 9.45
N VAL A 84 0.21 15.77 9.70
CA VAL A 84 0.70 16.75 10.68
C VAL A 84 0.76 16.16 12.08
N ALA A 85 -0.28 15.44 12.50
CA ALA A 85 -0.31 14.79 13.81
C ALA A 85 0.79 13.73 13.93
N ARG A 86 1.00 12.92 12.89
CA ARG A 86 2.04 11.89 12.89
C ARG A 86 3.44 12.48 12.85
N ARG A 87 3.64 13.56 12.11
CA ARG A 87 4.93 14.27 12.02
C ARG A 87 5.39 14.76 13.39
N ARG A 88 4.47 15.26 14.24
CA ARG A 88 4.76 15.62 15.64
C ARG A 88 5.21 14.42 16.46
N LEU A 89 4.57 13.26 16.29
CA LEU A 89 5.00 12.03 16.97
C LEU A 89 6.39 11.59 16.53
N VAL A 90 6.74 11.77 15.26
CA VAL A 90 8.10 11.48 14.77
C VAL A 90 9.15 12.33 15.49
N ASP A 91 8.85 13.59 15.81
CA ASP A 91 9.80 14.48 16.48
C ASP A 91 9.90 14.23 18.00
N GLU A 92 8.79 13.86 18.65
CA GLU A 92 8.68 13.91 20.12
C GLU A 92 8.51 12.54 20.79
N ALA A 93 8.05 11.52 20.06
CA ALA A 93 7.58 10.28 20.66
C ALA A 93 8.60 9.12 20.61
N ASP A 94 8.50 8.20 21.57
CA ASP A 94 9.22 6.93 21.51
C ASP A 94 8.63 5.98 20.45
N TYR A 95 9.39 4.98 20.01
CA TYR A 95 8.98 4.06 18.93
C TYR A 95 7.71 3.26 19.24
N PHE A 96 7.41 3.00 20.52
CA PHE A 96 6.15 2.35 20.89
C PHE A 96 4.99 3.30 20.67
N THR A 97 5.12 4.53 21.16
CA THR A 97 4.12 5.59 21.02
C THR A 97 3.90 5.97 19.55
N LEU A 98 4.96 6.05 18.75
CA LEU A 98 4.88 6.29 17.31
C LEU A 98 4.06 5.22 16.58
N LEU A 99 4.17 3.95 17.00
CA LEU A 99 3.36 2.84 16.47
C LEU A 99 1.97 2.74 17.14
N GLY A 100 1.65 3.59 18.11
CA GLY A 100 0.38 3.53 18.84
C GLY A 100 0.28 2.34 19.81
N LEU A 101 1.41 1.86 20.31
CA LEU A 101 1.52 0.65 21.13
C LEU A 101 1.94 0.98 22.57
N THR A 102 1.60 0.07 23.47
CA THR A 102 2.17 0.08 24.82
C THR A 102 3.57 -0.53 24.81
N ARG A 103 4.39 -0.21 25.82
CA ARG A 103 5.77 -0.73 25.96
C ARG A 103 5.83 -2.25 26.17
N ASP A 104 4.71 -2.87 26.53
CA ASP A 104 4.55 -4.31 26.73
C ASP A 104 4.00 -5.03 25.49
N ALA A 105 3.83 -4.31 24.36
CA ALA A 105 3.34 -4.87 23.11
C ALA A 105 4.17 -6.07 22.64
N THR A 106 3.47 -7.07 22.11
CA THR A 106 4.10 -8.28 21.59
C THR A 106 4.68 -8.02 20.19
N ALA A 107 5.57 -8.92 19.73
CA ALA A 107 6.08 -8.85 18.36
C ALA A 107 4.96 -8.92 17.30
N TYR A 108 3.85 -9.60 17.61
CA TYR A 108 2.67 -9.63 16.76
C TYR A 108 2.00 -8.26 16.65
N ASP A 109 1.77 -7.60 17.79
CA ASP A 109 1.16 -6.26 17.84
C ASP A 109 2.03 -5.23 17.10
N ILE A 110 3.35 -5.30 17.29
CA ILE A 110 4.33 -4.46 16.60
C ILE A 110 4.24 -4.63 15.09
N ARG A 111 4.27 -5.87 14.60
CA ARG A 111 4.15 -6.15 13.16
C ARG A 111 2.82 -5.67 12.61
N ARG A 112 1.72 -5.93 13.33
CA ARG A 112 0.38 -5.53 12.90
C ARG A 112 0.26 -4.02 12.78
N ALA A 113 0.60 -3.28 13.83
CA ALA A 113 0.53 -1.82 13.85
C ALA A 113 1.39 -1.20 12.76
N TYR A 114 2.62 -1.70 12.60
CA TYR A 114 3.51 -1.24 11.53
C TYR A 114 2.91 -1.45 10.14
N LEU A 115 2.34 -2.62 9.84
CA LEU A 115 1.74 -2.87 8.52
C LEU A 115 0.49 -2.01 8.26
N GLU A 116 -0.32 -1.76 9.29
CA GLU A 116 -1.48 -0.87 9.20
C GLU A 116 -1.03 0.57 8.88
N LEU A 117 -0.03 1.07 9.60
CA LEU A 117 0.53 2.41 9.39
C LEU A 117 1.26 2.55 8.06
N ARG A 118 2.01 1.54 7.65
CA ARG A 118 2.73 1.57 6.36
C ARG A 118 1.77 1.71 5.21
N ARG A 119 0.64 0.98 5.23
CA ARG A 119 -0.43 1.09 4.22
C ARG A 119 -1.08 2.47 4.23
N GLU A 120 -1.32 3.04 5.40
CA GLU A 120 -1.92 4.37 5.55
C GLU A 120 -1.07 5.48 4.90
N PHE A 121 0.26 5.37 5.01
CA PHE A 121 1.22 6.36 4.49
C PHE A 121 1.89 5.91 3.17
N GLU A 122 1.32 4.94 2.44
CA GLU A 122 1.87 4.55 1.13
C GLU A 122 1.75 5.72 0.13
N PRO A 123 2.78 5.97 -0.71
CA PRO A 123 2.78 7.09 -1.67
C PRO A 123 1.57 7.10 -2.60
N ASN A 124 1.02 5.91 -2.90
CA ASN A 124 -0.12 5.74 -3.80
C ASN A 124 -1.41 6.38 -3.23
N HIS A 125 -1.53 6.47 -1.90
CA HIS A 125 -2.65 7.16 -1.23
C HIS A 125 -2.50 8.69 -1.24
N LEU A 126 -1.35 9.22 -1.70
CA LEU A 126 -0.98 10.64 -1.63
C LEU A 126 -0.87 11.31 -3.01
N LEU A 127 -1.20 10.60 -4.08
CA LEU A 127 -1.06 11.07 -5.47
C LEU A 127 -2.09 12.13 -5.90
N THR A 128 -2.84 12.71 -4.97
CA THR A 128 -3.67 13.88 -5.26
C THR A 128 -2.78 15.13 -5.28
N ALA A 129 -2.86 15.94 -6.35
CA ALA A 129 -2.07 17.17 -6.51
C ALA A 129 -2.19 18.18 -5.33
N ARG A 130 -3.19 17.98 -4.45
CA ARG A 130 -3.48 18.82 -3.29
C ARG A 130 -2.65 18.45 -2.06
N ILE A 131 -2.06 17.25 -1.98
CA ILE A 131 -1.29 16.76 -0.81
C ILE A 131 0.21 16.62 -1.14
N ALA A 132 0.60 16.98 -2.36
CA ALA A 132 1.97 16.85 -2.84
C ALA A 132 3.00 17.64 -2.01
N ASP A 133 2.57 18.73 -1.34
CA ASP A 133 3.39 19.50 -0.41
C ASP A 133 3.79 18.73 0.86
N LEU A 134 3.06 17.67 1.21
CA LEU A 134 3.34 16.81 2.37
C LEU A 134 4.20 15.58 2.03
N ALA A 135 4.67 15.46 0.79
CA ALA A 135 5.41 14.27 0.35
C ALA A 135 6.68 14.01 1.19
N ASP A 136 7.43 15.06 1.50
CA ASP A 136 8.65 14.96 2.32
C ASP A 136 8.33 14.55 3.76
N ASP A 137 7.26 15.10 4.34
CA ASP A 137 6.82 14.75 5.70
C ASP A 137 6.38 13.29 5.79
N VAL A 138 5.63 12.81 4.79
CA VAL A 138 5.23 11.41 4.71
C VAL A 138 6.43 10.50 4.54
N GLN A 139 7.37 10.86 3.64
CA GLN A 139 8.57 10.06 3.47
C GLN A 139 9.32 9.90 4.80
N LEU A 140 9.50 10.99 5.53
CA LEU A 140 10.14 10.95 6.84
C LEU A 140 9.34 10.10 7.86
N ILE A 141 8.01 10.21 7.87
CA ILE A 141 7.15 9.35 8.69
C ILE A 141 7.41 7.88 8.37
N VAL A 142 7.42 7.50 7.10
CA VAL A 142 7.65 6.11 6.68
C VAL A 142 9.04 5.63 7.07
N GLU A 143 10.07 6.46 6.89
CA GLU A 143 11.44 6.13 7.29
C GLU A 143 11.54 5.85 8.78
N VAL A 144 10.93 6.69 9.63
CA VAL A 144 10.97 6.50 11.09
C VAL A 144 10.08 5.34 11.53
N LEU A 145 8.97 5.06 10.83
CA LEU A 145 8.18 3.84 11.06
C LEU A 145 8.97 2.57 10.73
N ASP A 146 9.72 2.56 9.63
CA ASP A 146 10.60 1.45 9.24
C ASP A 146 11.70 1.25 10.29
N GLU A 147 12.31 2.33 10.77
CA GLU A 147 13.30 2.29 11.85
C GLU A 147 12.72 1.75 13.16
N ALA A 148 11.57 2.27 13.58
CA ALA A 148 10.86 1.82 14.78
C ALA A 148 10.57 0.32 14.71
N TYR A 149 10.06 -0.15 13.56
CA TYR A 149 9.81 -1.57 13.34
C TYR A 149 11.09 -2.41 13.39
N ASP A 150 12.17 -1.94 12.77
CA ASP A 150 13.46 -2.65 12.76
C ASP A 150 14.08 -2.80 14.15
N VAL A 151 13.92 -1.81 15.01
CA VAL A 151 14.37 -1.87 16.41
C VAL A 151 13.45 -2.75 17.25
N LEU A 152 12.13 -2.61 17.09
CA LEU A 152 11.16 -3.27 17.95
C LEU A 152 10.87 -4.71 17.56
N ARG A 153 11.06 -5.14 16.31
CA ARG A 153 10.81 -6.54 15.90
C ARG A 153 11.83 -7.53 16.48
N ASP A 154 13.04 -7.06 16.79
CA ASP A 154 14.09 -7.88 17.39
C ASP A 154 14.00 -7.80 18.92
N ASP A 155 13.86 -8.94 19.59
CA ASP A 155 13.60 -9.00 21.03
C ASP A 155 14.75 -8.39 21.86
N VAL A 156 16.00 -8.57 21.44
CA VAL A 156 17.18 -8.05 22.16
C VAL A 156 17.27 -6.54 22.00
N ARG A 157 17.05 -6.03 20.78
CA ARG A 157 17.03 -4.58 20.49
C ARG A 157 15.86 -3.90 21.17
N ARG A 158 14.66 -4.50 21.13
CA ARG A 158 13.45 -4.01 21.79
C ARG A 158 13.65 -3.85 23.29
N GLU A 159 14.22 -4.87 23.96
CA GLU A 159 14.48 -4.81 25.40
C GLU A 159 15.54 -3.76 25.75
N ARG A 160 16.61 -3.65 24.94
CA ARG A 160 17.62 -2.61 25.12
C ARG A 160 17.01 -1.21 24.99
N TYR A 161 16.19 -1.00 23.95
CA TYR A 161 15.51 0.27 23.72
C TYR A 161 14.55 0.60 24.87
N ARG A 162 13.74 -0.37 25.32
CA ARG A 162 12.83 -0.22 26.47
C ARG A 162 13.56 0.24 27.72
N ARG A 163 14.75 -0.29 28.01
CA ARG A 163 15.57 0.16 29.14
C ARG A 163 16.11 1.57 28.97
N ALA A 164 16.55 1.94 27.75
CA ALA A 164 17.09 3.26 27.47
C ALA A 164 16.05 4.38 27.70
N ILE A 165 14.81 4.17 27.26
CA ILE A 165 13.71 5.14 27.44
C ILE A 165 13.14 5.16 28.87
N GLN A 166 13.43 4.16 29.70
CA GLN A 166 13.07 4.16 31.12
C GLN A 166 14.14 4.84 31.98
N ALA A 167 15.41 4.76 31.58
CA ALA A 167 16.53 5.39 32.27
C ALA A 167 16.60 6.91 32.04
N THR A 168 15.98 7.40 30.97
CA THR A 168 15.84 8.83 30.68
C THR A 168 14.38 9.21 30.98
N PRO A 169 14.06 9.69 32.20
CA PRO A 169 12.73 10.26 32.42
C PRO A 169 12.59 11.50 31.54
N ALA A 170 11.45 11.59 30.85
CA ALA A 170 11.05 12.75 30.05
C ALA A 170 10.94 14.02 30.91
#